data_AF-A0A291QSH9-F1
#
_entry.id   AF-A0A291QSH9-F1
#
_cell.length_a   1.000
_cell.length_b   1.000
_cell.length_c   1.000
_cell.angle_alpha   90.00
_cell.angle_beta   90.00
_cell.angle_gamma   90.00
#
_symmetry.space_group_name_H-M   'P 1'
#
loop_
_entity.id
_entity.type
_entity.pdbx_description
1 polymer ?
#
loop_
_entity_poly.entity_id
_entity_poly.type
_entity_poly.pdbx_seq_one_letter_code
_entity_poly.pdbx_strand_id
1 'polypeptide(L)'
;MSAGSQNIIDEGARLKQVIKDLGMTYVDFGSKVKLSNQSVHRYFKNNSIKRTTIARFCKALGISLEEFYDWKGPKREPGQKFHYGERLKNLIVERDIKRNKLAEKMGISRRALYNIFEREVFDPHLLRKVCEALPIHESEFLLDANLQDPDQSYETAEQVKWREKYYQLLEIHNELLRENAALRARLQA
;
A
#
# COMPACT_ATOMS: atom_id res chain seq x y z
N MET A 1 -6.77 30.22 -2.74
CA MET A 1 -7.67 29.08 -3.01
C MET A 1 -7.14 28.41 -4.26
N SER A 2 -6.42 27.29 -4.11
CA SER A 2 -5.91 26.52 -5.26
C SER A 2 -6.61 25.18 -5.31
N ALA A 3 -7.13 24.86 -6.48
CA ALA A 3 -7.86 23.66 -6.80
C ALA A 3 -6.98 22.43 -6.54
N GLY A 4 -7.33 21.66 -5.51
CA GLY A 4 -6.73 20.37 -5.25
C GLY A 4 -7.19 19.37 -6.31
N SER A 5 -6.25 18.84 -7.06
CA SER A 5 -6.42 17.72 -7.98
C SER A 5 -7.18 16.60 -7.26
N GLN A 6 -8.47 16.43 -7.58
CA GLN A 6 -9.27 15.31 -7.10
C GLN A 6 -8.75 14.07 -7.84
N ASN A 7 -7.78 13.37 -7.25
CA ASN A 7 -7.61 11.96 -7.54
C ASN A 7 -8.98 11.30 -7.33
N ILE A 8 -9.54 10.72 -8.40
CA ILE A 8 -10.80 9.99 -8.33
C ILE A 8 -10.51 8.70 -7.54
N ILE A 9 -10.53 8.79 -6.22
CA ILE A 9 -10.29 7.66 -5.32
C ILE A 9 -11.58 6.85 -5.28
N ASP A 10 -11.50 5.54 -5.51
CA ASP A 10 -12.57 4.61 -5.19
C ASP A 10 -12.66 4.48 -3.66
N GLU A 11 -13.65 5.16 -3.08
CA GLU A 11 -13.84 5.22 -1.62
C GLU A 11 -14.22 3.86 -1.02
N GLY A 12 -14.90 3.00 -1.79
CA GLY A 12 -15.25 1.65 -1.38
C GLY A 12 -14.03 0.73 -1.30
N ALA A 13 -13.13 0.82 -2.28
CA ALA A 13 -11.85 0.13 -2.27
C ALA A 13 -10.92 0.65 -1.16
N ARG A 14 -10.84 1.97 -1.00
CA ARG A 14 -10.06 2.62 0.07
C ARG A 14 -10.51 2.19 1.45
N LEU A 15 -11.82 2.13 1.69
CA LEU A 15 -12.36 1.69 2.97
C LEU A 15 -11.98 0.25 3.30
N LYS A 16 -11.96 -0.67 2.31
CA LYS A 16 -11.47 -2.04 2.53
C LYS A 16 -10.01 -2.04 2.96
N GLN A 17 -9.17 -1.28 2.26
CA GLN A 17 -7.75 -1.19 2.54
C GLN A 17 -7.51 -0.70 3.97
N VAL A 18 -8.10 0.45 4.34
CA VAL A 18 -7.98 1.03 5.68
C VAL A 18 -8.40 0.03 6.77
N ILE A 19 -9.52 -0.68 6.58
CA ILE A 19 -9.99 -1.67 7.58
C ILE A 19 -8.97 -2.81 7.75
N LYS A 20 -8.43 -3.32 6.65
CA LYS A 20 -7.41 -4.38 6.68
C LYS A 20 -6.10 -3.89 7.31
N ASP A 21 -5.65 -2.70 6.96
CA ASP A 21 -4.40 -2.12 7.44
C ASP A 21 -4.45 -1.81 8.93
N LEU A 22 -5.65 -1.57 9.48
CA LEU A 22 -5.92 -1.46 10.91
C LEU A 22 -6.08 -2.82 11.61
N GLY A 23 -5.83 -3.93 10.92
CA GLY A 23 -5.91 -5.29 11.47
C GLY A 23 -7.32 -5.75 11.82
N MET A 24 -8.36 -5.11 11.28
CA MET A 24 -9.76 -5.35 11.63
C MET A 24 -10.46 -6.23 10.56
N THR A 25 -11.33 -7.14 10.97
CA THR A 25 -12.18 -7.87 10.01
C THR A 25 -13.38 -7.02 9.58
N TYR A 26 -13.98 -7.33 8.42
CA TYR A 26 -15.19 -6.63 7.97
C TYR A 26 -16.39 -6.84 8.91
N VAL A 27 -16.44 -7.97 9.60
CA VAL A 27 -17.48 -8.28 10.60
C VAL A 27 -17.29 -7.42 11.85
N ASP A 28 -16.05 -7.27 12.30
CA ASP A 28 -15.72 -6.40 13.44
C ASP A 28 -16.01 -4.94 13.11
N PHE A 29 -15.63 -4.49 11.91
CA PHE A 29 -15.97 -3.17 11.41
C PHE A 29 -17.48 -2.95 11.40
N GLY A 30 -18.25 -3.89 10.81
CA GLY A 30 -19.71 -3.83 10.76
C GLY A 30 -20.34 -3.70 12.15
N SER A 31 -19.87 -4.50 13.10
CA SER A 31 -20.29 -4.41 14.50
C SER A 31 -19.98 -3.03 15.10
N LYS A 32 -18.79 -2.50 14.83
CA LYS A 32 -18.33 -1.18 15.33
C LYS A 32 -19.16 -0.02 14.78
N VAL A 33 -19.57 -0.07 13.51
CA VAL A 33 -20.40 0.97 12.87
C VAL A 33 -21.89 0.68 12.88
N LYS A 34 -22.32 -0.38 13.59
CA LYS A 34 -23.72 -0.85 13.68
C LYS A 34 -24.36 -1.13 12.31
N LEU A 35 -23.63 -1.81 11.44
CA LEU A 35 -24.09 -2.26 10.13
C LEU A 35 -24.03 -3.79 10.01
N SER A 36 -24.98 -4.36 9.29
CA SER A 36 -24.92 -5.78 8.90
C SER A 36 -23.76 -6.01 7.92
N ASN A 37 -23.24 -7.24 7.90
CA ASN A 37 -22.16 -7.60 6.98
C ASN A 37 -22.54 -7.34 5.51
N GLN A 38 -23.79 -7.62 5.12
CA GLN A 38 -24.31 -7.31 3.78
C GLN A 38 -24.27 -5.79 3.48
N SER A 39 -24.60 -4.95 4.46
CA SER A 39 -24.54 -3.50 4.31
C SER A 39 -23.11 -2.99 4.15
N VAL A 40 -22.17 -3.56 4.91
CA VAL A 40 -20.74 -3.27 4.78
C VAL A 40 -20.24 -3.61 3.38
N HIS A 41 -20.52 -4.82 2.89
CA HIS A 41 -20.15 -5.25 1.54
C HIS A 41 -20.81 -4.45 0.42
N ARG A 42 -21.94 -3.77 0.69
CA ARG A 42 -22.55 -2.85 -0.27
C ARG A 42 -21.69 -1.59 -0.46
N TYR A 43 -21.21 -0.98 0.61
CA TYR A 43 -20.36 0.22 0.53
C TYR A 43 -19.04 -0.06 -0.21
N PHE A 44 -18.50 -1.25 -0.02
CA PHE A 44 -17.31 -1.78 -0.67
C PHE A 44 -17.36 -1.92 -2.20
N LYS A 45 -18.53 -1.74 -2.81
CA LYS A 45 -18.72 -1.76 -4.27
C LYS A 45 -18.97 -0.36 -4.83
N ASN A 46 -19.06 0.65 -3.97
CA ASN A 46 -19.39 2.01 -4.38
C ASN A 46 -18.10 2.80 -4.55
N ASN A 47 -17.85 3.29 -5.77
CA ASN A 47 -16.70 4.15 -6.06
C ASN A 47 -16.80 5.49 -5.31
N SER A 48 -18.01 5.95 -5.01
CA SER A 48 -18.27 7.13 -4.19
C SER A 48 -19.35 6.86 -3.15
N ILE A 49 -19.09 7.30 -1.93
CA ILE A 49 -19.86 7.18 -0.72
C ILE A 49 -20.07 8.60 -0.20
N LYS A 50 -21.23 8.87 0.42
CA LYS A 50 -21.50 10.19 0.99
C LYS A 50 -20.41 10.56 2.01
N ARG A 51 -19.83 11.77 1.87
CA ARG A 51 -18.78 12.29 2.77
C ARG A 51 -19.15 12.19 4.26
N THR A 52 -20.41 12.43 4.60
CA THR A 52 -20.92 12.28 5.99
C THR A 52 -20.84 10.84 6.49
N THR A 53 -21.06 9.86 5.62
CA THR A 53 -20.93 8.43 5.92
C THR A 53 -19.46 8.04 6.09
N ILE A 54 -18.57 8.49 5.21
CA ILE A 54 -17.12 8.27 5.35
C ILE A 54 -16.62 8.89 6.66
N ALA A 55 -16.96 10.15 6.94
CA ALA A 55 -16.56 10.81 8.19
C ALA A 55 -17.00 10.03 9.44
N ARG A 56 -18.21 9.44 9.42
CA ARG A 56 -18.68 8.56 10.49
C ARG A 56 -17.85 7.28 10.60
N PHE A 57 -17.48 6.66 9.48
CA PHE A 57 -16.62 5.47 9.46
C PHE A 57 -15.21 5.79 9.95
N CYS A 58 -14.59 6.87 9.46
CA CYS A 58 -13.31 7.38 9.94
C CYS A 58 -13.30 7.56 11.46
N LYS A 59 -14.33 8.21 12.01
CA LYS A 59 -14.50 8.38 13.47
C LYS A 59 -14.56 7.04 14.22
N ALA A 60 -15.23 6.03 13.67
CA ALA A 60 -15.28 4.70 14.27
C ALA A 60 -13.94 3.94 14.17
N LEU A 61 -13.19 4.19 13.10
CA LEU A 61 -11.86 3.62 12.87
C LEU A 61 -10.76 4.36 13.64
N GLY A 62 -11.05 5.53 14.21
CA GLY A 62 -10.10 6.34 14.97
C GLY A 62 -9.15 7.16 14.09
N ILE A 63 -9.53 7.41 12.84
CA ILE A 63 -8.75 8.20 11.87
C ILE A 63 -9.51 9.45 11.45
N SER A 64 -8.80 10.45 10.95
CA SER A 64 -9.38 11.66 10.38
C SER A 64 -9.87 11.43 8.95
N LEU A 65 -10.68 12.36 8.45
CA LEU A 65 -11.17 12.31 7.07
C LEU A 65 -10.03 12.59 6.07
N GLU A 66 -9.10 13.46 6.44
CA GLU A 66 -7.89 13.75 5.65
C GLU A 66 -7.00 12.50 5.57
N GLU A 67 -6.78 11.83 6.70
CA GLU A 67 -6.02 10.57 6.75
C GLU A 67 -6.63 9.47 5.88
N PHE A 68 -7.96 9.44 5.73
CA PHE A 68 -8.62 8.48 4.85
C PHE A 68 -8.34 8.74 3.36
N TYR A 69 -8.40 9.99 2.91
CA TYR A 69 -8.14 10.34 1.52
C TYR A 69 -6.65 10.27 1.18
N ASP A 70 -5.79 10.62 2.14
CA ASP A 70 -4.33 10.55 2.03
C ASP A 70 -3.76 9.29 2.67
N TRP A 71 -4.54 8.20 2.71
CA TRP A 71 -4.15 6.98 3.42
C TRP A 71 -2.92 6.34 2.79
N LYS A 72 -1.83 6.29 3.57
CA LYS A 72 -0.55 5.64 3.25
C LYS A 72 -0.31 4.39 4.12
N GLY A 73 -1.34 3.90 4.80
CA GLY A 73 -1.23 2.84 5.81
C GLY A 73 -1.16 3.37 7.25
N PRO A 74 -1.17 2.47 8.25
CA PRO A 74 -1.00 2.79 9.66
C PRO A 74 0.26 3.63 9.87
N LYS A 75 0.10 4.77 10.53
CA LYS A 75 1.21 5.59 11.02
C LYS A 75 1.99 4.74 12.03
N ARG A 76 3.23 4.40 11.68
CA ARG A 76 4.19 3.87 12.66
C ARG A 76 4.63 5.02 13.52
N GLU A 77 4.55 4.86 14.84
CA GLU A 77 5.20 5.78 15.76
C GLU A 77 6.71 5.78 15.45
N PRO A 78 7.38 6.95 15.37
CA PRO A 78 8.82 7.00 15.19
C PRO A 78 9.52 6.17 16.29
N GLY A 79 10.18 5.08 15.89
CA GLY A 79 10.82 4.14 16.81
C GLY A 79 10.06 2.83 17.07
N GLN A 80 8.88 2.63 16.46
CA GLN A 80 8.18 1.35 16.50
C GLN A 80 8.98 0.29 15.73
N LYS A 81 9.52 -0.70 16.45
CA LYS A 81 10.32 -1.78 15.87
C LYS A 81 9.45 -2.62 14.92
N PHE A 82 10.01 -2.97 13.76
CA PHE A 82 9.35 -3.83 12.79
C PHE A 82 9.19 -5.24 13.38
N HIS A 83 7.94 -5.69 13.57
CA HIS A 83 7.63 -6.98 14.17
C HIS A 83 7.38 -8.03 13.08
N TYR A 84 8.30 -8.99 12.94
CA TYR A 84 8.29 -9.99 11.88
C TYR A 84 7.07 -10.92 11.96
N GLY A 85 6.69 -11.31 13.18
CA GLY A 85 5.48 -12.11 13.43
C GLY A 85 4.19 -11.44 12.95
N GLU A 86 4.03 -10.13 13.19
CA GLU A 86 2.89 -9.35 12.73
C GLU A 86 2.90 -9.17 11.21
N ARG A 87 4.07 -8.91 10.61
CA ARG A 87 4.22 -8.89 9.15
C ARG A 87 3.77 -10.21 8.52
N LEU A 88 4.16 -11.33 9.12
CA LEU A 88 3.75 -12.65 8.65
C LEU A 88 2.22 -12.84 8.75
N LYS A 89 1.57 -12.38 9.83
CA LYS A 89 0.10 -12.39 9.93
C LYS A 89 -0.53 -11.58 8.81
N ASN A 90 0.00 -10.40 8.53
CA ASN A 90 -0.50 -9.51 7.48
C ASN A 90 -0.36 -10.16 6.11
N LEU A 91 0.80 -10.74 5.78
CA LEU A 91 1.03 -11.47 4.52
C LEU A 91 0.05 -12.63 4.32
N ILE A 92 -0.28 -13.36 5.39
CA ILE A 92 -1.25 -14.46 5.35
C ILE A 92 -2.64 -13.93 4.97
N VAL A 93 -3.04 -12.78 5.51
CA VAL A 93 -4.33 -12.14 5.21
C VAL A 93 -4.34 -11.51 3.82
N GLU A 94 -3.25 -10.85 3.42
CA GLU A 94 -3.07 -10.21 2.11
C GLU A 94 -3.15 -11.23 0.97
N ARG A 95 -2.52 -12.39 1.15
CA ARG A 95 -2.43 -13.46 0.13
C ARG A 95 -3.51 -14.55 0.29
N ASP A 96 -4.46 -14.37 1.20
CA ASP A 96 -5.54 -15.31 1.52
C ASP A 96 -5.05 -16.76 1.78
N ILE A 97 -3.96 -16.88 2.53
CA ILE A 97 -3.32 -18.17 2.81
C ILE A 97 -3.96 -18.79 4.04
N LYS A 98 -4.36 -20.06 3.94
CA LYS A 98 -4.85 -20.81 5.10
C LYS A 98 -3.68 -21.11 6.05
N ARG A 99 -3.78 -20.67 7.32
CA ARG A 99 -2.77 -20.91 8.38
C ARG A 99 -2.33 -22.38 8.49
N ASN A 100 -3.28 -23.31 8.33
CA ASN A 100 -2.98 -24.75 8.36
C ASN A 100 -2.06 -25.18 7.21
N LYS A 101 -2.32 -24.69 5.99
CA LYS A 101 -1.49 -24.96 4.81
C LYS A 101 -0.09 -24.34 4.96
N LEU A 102 0.00 -23.16 5.58
CA LEU A 102 1.30 -22.54 5.85
C LEU A 102 2.12 -23.36 6.86
N ALA A 103 1.50 -23.82 7.96
CA ALA A 103 2.17 -24.67 8.93
C ALA A 103 2.67 -25.98 8.30
N GLU A 104 1.87 -26.60 7.45
CA GLU A 104 2.24 -27.80 6.67
C GLU A 104 3.42 -27.53 5.73
N LYS A 105 3.38 -26.44 4.96
CA LYS A 105 4.50 -26.03 4.08
C LYS A 105 5.79 -25.75 4.85
N MET A 106 5.68 -25.17 6.04
CA MET A 106 6.81 -24.93 6.93
C MET A 106 7.22 -26.19 7.70
N GLY A 107 6.50 -27.31 7.59
CA GLY A 107 6.79 -28.53 8.35
C GLY A 107 6.77 -28.33 9.87
N ILE A 108 5.87 -27.48 10.36
CA ILE A 108 5.73 -27.17 11.80
C ILE A 108 4.31 -27.43 12.29
N SER A 109 4.14 -27.57 13.61
CA SER A 109 2.80 -27.66 14.20
C SER A 109 2.08 -26.31 14.14
N ARG A 110 0.74 -26.33 14.14
CA ARG A 110 -0.06 -25.09 14.24
C ARG A 110 0.29 -24.28 15.48
N ARG A 111 0.58 -24.95 16.60
CA ARG A 111 1.00 -24.29 17.85
C ARG A 111 2.32 -23.55 17.66
N ALA A 112 3.29 -24.16 16.97
CA ALA A 112 4.55 -23.50 16.65
C ALA A 112 4.36 -22.29 15.73
N LEU A 113 3.42 -22.35 14.78
CA LEU A 113 3.08 -21.20 13.94
C LEU A 113 2.56 -20.01 14.75
N TYR A 114 1.67 -20.25 15.72
CA TYR A 114 1.21 -19.19 16.63
C TYR A 114 2.34 -18.64 17.52
N ASN A 115 3.32 -19.46 17.91
CA ASN A 115 4.49 -18.95 18.62
C ASN A 115 5.39 -18.07 17.75
N ILE A 116 5.49 -18.36 16.44
CA ILE A 116 6.25 -17.55 15.49
C ILE A 116 5.61 -16.17 15.30
N PHE A 117 4.28 -16.11 15.31
CA PHE A 117 3.51 -14.87 15.20
C PHE A 117 3.79 -13.85 16.31
N GLU A 118 4.23 -14.30 17.48
CA GLU A 118 4.57 -13.44 18.62
C GLU A 118 6.05 -13.05 18.64
N ARG A 119 6.85 -13.48 17.65
CA ARG A 119 8.28 -13.12 17.58
C ARG A 119 8.48 -11.78 16.88
N GLU A 120 9.11 -10.85 17.58
CA GLU A 120 9.49 -9.54 17.03
C GLU A 120 10.47 -9.67 15.86
N VAL A 121 11.43 -10.60 15.96
CA VAL A 121 12.46 -10.83 14.94
C VAL A 121 12.60 -12.32 14.67
N PHE A 122 12.74 -12.69 13.41
CA PHE A 122 13.03 -14.07 13.03
C PHE A 122 14.53 -14.30 12.94
N ASP A 123 14.96 -15.48 13.37
CA ASP A 123 16.30 -15.95 13.03
C ASP A 123 16.44 -16.16 11.51
N PRO A 124 17.66 -16.06 10.93
CA PRO A 124 17.86 -16.17 9.49
C PRO A 124 17.40 -17.49 8.87
N HIS A 125 17.32 -18.56 9.66
CA HIS A 125 16.83 -19.86 9.19
C HIS A 125 15.30 -19.86 9.10
N LEU A 126 14.63 -19.35 10.13
CA LEU A 126 13.18 -19.15 10.15
C LEU A 126 12.72 -18.19 9.06
N LEU A 127 13.44 -17.08 8.83
CA LEU A 127 13.10 -16.11 7.79
C LEU A 127 13.13 -16.75 6.40
N ARG A 128 14.20 -17.48 6.06
CA ARG A 128 14.28 -18.22 4.79
C ARG A 128 13.15 -19.22 4.64
N LYS A 129 12.86 -19.98 5.69
CA LYS A 129 11.78 -20.98 5.69
C LYS A 129 10.40 -20.36 5.46
N VAL A 130 10.16 -19.17 6.01
CA VAL A 130 8.93 -18.39 5.77
C VAL A 130 8.88 -17.91 4.32
N CYS A 131 9.99 -17.37 3.80
CA CYS A 131 10.07 -16.87 2.43
C CYS A 131 9.86 -17.99 1.39
N GLU A 132 10.43 -19.18 1.62
CA GLU A 132 10.22 -20.38 0.81
C GLU A 132 8.75 -20.87 0.85
N ALA A 133 8.11 -20.83 2.02
CA ALA A 133 6.73 -21.27 2.17
C ALA A 133 5.72 -20.30 1.50
N LEU A 134 6.05 -19.01 1.45
CA LEU A 134 5.26 -17.91 0.89
C LEU A 134 5.63 -17.51 -0.55
N PRO A 135 6.41 -18.34 -1.25
CA PRO A 135 7.30 -17.95 -2.36
C PRO A 135 7.52 -16.44 -2.57
N ILE A 136 8.12 -15.77 -1.58
CA ILE A 136 8.48 -14.35 -1.63
C ILE A 136 9.97 -14.16 -1.38
N HIS A 137 10.54 -13.05 -1.84
CA HIS A 137 11.92 -12.69 -1.51
C HIS A 137 12.01 -12.08 -0.10
N GLU A 138 13.15 -12.19 0.58
CA GLU A 138 13.35 -11.57 1.91
C GLU A 138 13.12 -10.06 1.86
N SER A 139 13.51 -9.40 0.77
CA SER A 139 13.24 -7.97 0.57
C SER A 139 11.73 -7.68 0.48
N GLU A 140 10.92 -8.56 -0.12
CA GLU A 140 9.47 -8.41 -0.17
C GLU A 140 8.82 -8.67 1.20
N PHE A 141 9.37 -9.60 1.98
CA PHE A 141 8.92 -9.83 3.36
C PHE A 141 9.17 -8.60 4.23
N LEU A 142 10.37 -8.01 4.12
CA LEU A 142 10.79 -6.83 4.86
C LEU A 142 10.17 -5.52 4.33
N LEU A 143 9.73 -5.50 3.06
CA LEU A 143 8.84 -4.46 2.56
C LEU A 143 7.48 -4.62 3.22
N ASP A 144 7.07 -3.61 3.96
CA ASP A 144 5.70 -3.49 4.41
C ASP A 144 4.80 -3.30 3.18
N ALA A 145 3.65 -3.98 3.11
CA ALA A 145 2.72 -3.82 2.00
C ALA A 145 2.15 -2.39 1.86
N ASN A 146 2.39 -1.52 2.86
CA ASN A 146 2.11 -0.08 2.81
C ASN A 146 3.17 0.74 2.09
N LEU A 147 4.24 0.12 1.60
CA LEU A 147 5.16 0.67 0.61
C LEU A 147 4.81 0.08 -0.78
N GLN A 148 3.56 0.23 -1.21
CA GLN A 148 3.26 0.36 -2.65
C GLN A 148 3.43 1.86 -2.94
N ASP A 149 4.41 2.34 -3.70
CA ASP A 149 5.00 1.83 -4.95
C ASP A 149 6.53 1.61 -4.88
N PRO A 150 7.11 0.60 -5.56
CA PRO A 150 8.53 0.58 -5.92
C PRO A 150 8.93 1.72 -6.88
N ASP A 151 7.95 2.50 -7.37
CA ASP A 151 8.08 3.70 -8.20
C ASP A 151 7.83 5.03 -7.44
N GLN A 152 7.67 4.96 -6.10
CA GLN A 152 7.69 6.14 -5.23
C GLN A 152 8.75 5.98 -4.15
N SER A 153 10.02 5.94 -4.57
CA SER A 153 11.02 6.61 -3.75
C SER A 153 10.55 8.04 -3.56
N TYR A 154 10.37 8.47 -2.31
CA TYR A 154 10.14 9.87 -1.98
C TYR A 154 11.26 10.66 -2.65
N GLU A 155 10.95 11.30 -3.78
CA GLU A 155 11.95 12.08 -4.47
C GLU A 155 12.37 13.17 -3.51
N THR A 156 13.65 13.17 -3.16
CA THR A 156 14.20 14.27 -2.36
C THR A 156 13.94 15.56 -3.15
N ALA A 157 13.73 16.71 -2.49
CA ALA A 157 13.50 17.98 -3.19
C ALA A 157 14.56 18.28 -4.27
N GLU A 158 15.76 17.74 -4.08
CA GLU A 158 16.86 17.75 -5.04
C GLU A 158 16.61 16.87 -6.28
N GLN A 159 16.05 15.67 -6.12
CA GLN A 159 15.68 14.77 -7.23
C GLN A 159 14.56 15.34 -8.10
N VAL A 160 13.55 15.97 -7.48
CA VAL A 160 12.49 16.69 -8.21
C VAL A 160 13.09 17.80 -9.08
N LYS A 161 14.03 18.57 -8.52
CA LYS A 161 14.72 19.66 -9.21
C LYS A 161 15.60 19.18 -10.36
N TRP A 162 16.28 18.03 -10.19
CA TRP A 162 17.06 17.42 -11.27
C TRP A 162 16.18 16.87 -12.39
N ARG A 163 15.03 16.30 -12.05
CA ARG A 163 14.06 15.79 -13.02
C ARG A 163 13.46 16.91 -13.86
N GLU A 164 13.07 18.03 -13.26
CA GLU A 164 12.58 19.20 -14.00
C GLU A 164 13.63 19.75 -14.97
N LYS A 165 14.88 19.88 -14.53
CA LYS A 165 15.99 20.29 -15.41
C LYS A 165 16.21 19.31 -16.56
N TYR A 166 16.10 18.02 -16.29
CA TYR A 166 16.24 16.99 -17.32
C TYR A 166 15.13 17.07 -18.37
N TYR A 167 13.88 17.24 -17.95
CA TYR A 167 12.75 17.40 -18.88
C TYR A 167 12.88 18.66 -19.73
N GLN A 168 13.27 19.79 -19.14
CA GLN A 168 13.55 21.02 -19.89
C GLN A 168 14.64 20.82 -20.94
N LEU A 169 15.71 20.11 -20.58
CA LEU A 169 16.80 19.81 -21.52
C LEU A 169 16.33 18.91 -22.67
N LEU A 170 15.47 17.94 -22.38
CA LEU A 170 14.91 17.02 -23.37
C LEU A 170 13.99 17.74 -24.35
N GLU A 171 13.20 18.69 -23.86
CA GLU A 171 12.31 19.52 -24.68
C GLU A 171 13.12 20.40 -25.63
N ILE A 172 14.13 21.11 -25.12
CA ILE A 172 15.07 21.90 -25.94
C ILE A 172 15.76 21.03 -26.99
N HIS A 173 16.19 19.83 -26.61
CA HIS A 173 16.85 18.92 -27.55
C HIS A 173 15.91 18.48 -28.67
N ASN A 174 14.66 18.17 -28.36
CA ASN A 174 13.66 17.79 -29.36
C ASN A 174 13.31 18.95 -30.30
N GLU A 175 13.25 20.18 -29.80
CA GLU A 175 13.07 21.37 -30.63
C GLU A 175 14.24 21.57 -31.58
N LEU A 176 15.48 21.50 -31.08
CA LEU A 176 16.68 21.60 -31.91
C LEU A 176 16.77 20.51 -32.97
N LEU A 177 16.33 19.28 -32.66
CA LEU A 177 16.26 18.19 -33.64
C LEU A 177 15.23 18.48 -34.73
N ARG A 178 14.06 19.01 -34.37
CA ARG A 178 13.03 19.43 -35.35
C ARG A 178 13.52 20.56 -36.23
N GLU A 179 14.17 21.56 -35.65
CA GLU A 179 14.75 22.68 -36.39
C GLU A 179 15.87 22.21 -37.32
N ASN A 180 16.77 21.33 -36.86
CA ASN A 180 17.80 20.74 -37.71
C ASN A 180 17.20 19.93 -38.87
N ALA A 181 16.17 19.13 -38.60
CA ALA A 181 15.48 18.38 -39.64
C ALA A 181 14.84 19.32 -40.67
N ALA A 182 14.21 20.40 -40.23
CA ALA A 182 13.62 21.41 -41.12
C ALA A 182 14.67 22.18 -41.93
N LEU A 183 15.81 22.54 -41.34
CA LEU A 183 16.92 23.20 -42.02
C LEU A 183 17.58 22.29 -43.06
N ARG A 184 17.77 21.01 -42.74
CA ARG A 184 18.29 20.01 -43.69
C ARG A 184 17.34 19.81 -44.87
N ALA A 185 16.04 19.74 -44.62
CA ALA A 185 15.04 19.65 -45.69
C ALA A 185 15.05 20.89 -46.61
N ARG A 186 15.30 22.09 -46.07
CA ARG A 186 15.44 23.33 -46.85
C ARG A 186 16.74 23.43 -47.64
N LEU A 187 17.82 22.78 -47.20
CA LEU A 187 19.10 22.76 -47.92
C LEU A 187 19.16 21.67 -49.00
N GLN A 188 18.24 20.70 -48.97
CA GLN A 188 18.11 19.62 -49.95
C GLN A 188 16.99 19.86 -50.99
N ALA A 189 16.26 20.98 -50.86
CA ALA A 189 15.29 21.48 -51.84
C ALA A 189 15.91 22.62 -52.66
#